data_AF-A0A1H2JKF2-F1
#
_entry.id   AF-A0A1H2JKF2-F1
#
_cell.length_a   1.000
_cell.length_b   1.000
_cell.length_c   1.000
_cell.angle_alpha   90.00
_cell.angle_beta   90.00
_cell.angle_gamma   90.00
#
_symmetry.space_group_name_H-M   'P 1'
#
loop_
_entity.id
_entity.type
_entity.pdbx_description
1 polymer ?
#
loop_
_entity_poly.entity_id
_entity_poly.type
_entity_poly.pdbx_seq_one_letter_code
_entity_poly.pdbx_strand_id
1 'polypeptide(L)'
;MNIRLKDIIDLDYLISMDDALESKEEITSRAMKDRKIFSQCKAGCKNDTALLLSWLKFRKAEFVQDRDKKGLALLPGTFFSSLYTWVVYAMIFFGSMAGISLAYSFLAYHGTRPINVAVFIALFVVLQVVLILLTLILLARRAAGTKNRENLFHTSIIHTLIAAFFFNVLPKILKKADWPVFKKSLDTLEYTSSLIRTKNREYMPLFFWPFFILTSVFSFGFSTGAFAGTFFRIIVSDMAFGWQSTIMTTSSRVHDMVSFIALPWSWFMPASLAHPSLEQIDGSRIILKDGISVLATQDLISWWPFLCMGIVFYAVIPRAVLMITGIFARNRAVKNFNFERPRFKQVIIRMQSPVVDIDTHKTQVSRAVEPNPIKEMSNALPVATKPETPNHTKDQIKVQIEVQTDQPKPLNHQKPQDQPKPSAQTALILASKTAYTDAAIEKVIQQIKEYLFFDVNKSIGIQFDFNTDTQAVHQVKTGDENQVILVHEVWQPPIRGLLYYIQQIRSAMPENKTLWILLTQDTGQENLCVDDTDINFEIWKQAVFKLENPGIVLKRFM
;
A
#
# COMPACT_ATOMS: atom_id res chain seq x y z
N MET A 1 -34.80 7.20 23.42
CA MET A 1 -34.47 6.15 22.42
C MET A 1 -33.24 6.61 21.64
N ASN A 2 -32.18 5.79 21.55
CA ASN A 2 -30.94 6.17 20.84
C ASN A 2 -31.07 5.91 19.33
N ILE A 3 -31.20 6.97 18.53
CA ILE A 3 -31.27 6.90 17.07
C ILE A 3 -29.89 6.53 16.50
N ARG A 4 -29.82 5.59 15.57
CA ARG A 4 -28.59 5.24 14.83
C ARG A 4 -28.73 5.61 13.35
N LEU A 5 -27.59 5.67 12.65
CA LEU A 5 -27.57 5.93 11.21
C LEU A 5 -28.44 4.94 10.41
N LYS A 6 -28.39 3.65 10.78
CA LYS A 6 -29.25 2.62 10.15
C LYS A 6 -30.74 2.94 10.26
N ASP A 7 -31.17 3.55 11.36
CA ASP A 7 -32.57 3.86 11.61
C ASP A 7 -33.03 5.00 10.70
N ILE A 8 -32.16 5.98 10.43
CA ILE A 8 -32.44 7.07 9.48
C ILE A 8 -32.55 6.54 8.05
N ILE A 9 -31.65 5.63 7.65
CA ILE A 9 -31.68 5.01 6.32
C ILE A 9 -32.95 4.16 6.15
N ASP A 10 -33.26 3.31 7.13
CA ASP A 10 -34.46 2.46 7.12
C ASP A 10 -35.74 3.31 7.10
N LEU A 11 -35.76 4.42 7.82
CA LEU A 11 -36.88 5.37 7.84
C LEU A 11 -37.12 5.98 6.45
N ASP A 12 -36.08 6.52 5.81
CA ASP A 12 -36.23 7.13 4.47
C ASP A 12 -36.70 6.09 3.44
N TYR A 13 -36.20 4.85 3.55
CA TYR A 13 -36.60 3.72 2.71
C TYR A 13 -38.07 3.35 2.87
N LEU A 14 -38.54 3.16 4.11
CA LEU A 14 -39.94 2.79 4.37
C LEU A 14 -40.90 3.90 3.91
N ILE A 15 -40.49 5.17 4.03
CA ILE A 15 -41.27 6.28 3.48
C ILE A 15 -41.29 6.22 1.95
N SER A 16 -40.15 5.97 1.28
CA SER A 16 -40.17 5.82 -0.19
C SER A 16 -40.99 4.64 -0.68
N MET A 17 -41.11 3.56 0.11
CA MET A 17 -42.01 2.46 -0.22
C MET A 17 -43.48 2.88 -0.12
N ASP A 18 -43.83 3.71 0.88
CA ASP A 18 -45.18 4.24 1.01
C ASP A 18 -45.51 5.29 -0.07
N ASP A 19 -44.52 6.11 -0.47
CA ASP A 19 -44.65 7.09 -1.56
C ASP A 19 -44.89 6.41 -2.93
N ALA A 20 -44.46 5.15 -3.08
CA ALA A 20 -44.58 4.37 -4.30
C ALA A 20 -45.92 3.60 -4.42
N LEU A 21 -46.81 3.71 -3.43
CA LEU A 21 -48.13 3.09 -3.49
C LEU A 21 -49.04 3.85 -4.47
N GLU A 22 -49.56 3.17 -5.49
CA GLU A 22 -50.43 3.77 -6.51
C GLU A 22 -51.92 3.45 -6.29
N SER A 23 -52.24 2.31 -5.66
CA SER A 23 -53.61 1.89 -5.43
C SER A 23 -54.28 2.65 -4.29
N LYS A 24 -55.47 3.20 -4.54
CA LYS A 24 -56.28 3.89 -3.51
C LYS A 24 -56.59 2.98 -2.31
N GLU A 25 -56.82 1.69 -2.55
CA GLU A 25 -57.09 0.71 -1.48
C GLU A 25 -55.87 0.52 -0.58
N GLU A 26 -54.67 0.41 -1.18
CA GLU A 26 -53.41 0.26 -0.45
C GLU A 26 -53.06 1.53 0.34
N ILE A 27 -53.27 2.71 -0.25
CA ILE A 27 -53.07 4.01 0.41
C ILE A 27 -54.00 4.14 1.63
N THR A 28 -55.28 3.79 1.48
CA THR A 28 -56.27 3.88 2.57
C THR A 28 -55.95 2.87 3.67
N SER A 29 -55.62 1.63 3.31
CA SER A 29 -55.17 0.59 4.25
C SER A 29 -53.91 1.03 5.01
N ARG A 30 -52.95 1.66 4.34
CA ARG A 30 -51.75 2.23 4.97
C ARG A 30 -52.09 3.34 5.95
N ALA A 31 -52.97 4.27 5.59
CA ALA A 31 -53.42 5.34 6.47
C ALA A 31 -54.13 4.79 7.73
N MET A 32 -54.97 3.76 7.59
CA MET A 32 -55.61 3.08 8.73
C MET A 32 -54.58 2.43 9.67
N LYS A 33 -53.57 1.74 9.12
CA LYS A 33 -52.48 1.14 9.92
C LYS A 33 -51.67 2.19 10.67
N ASP A 34 -51.33 3.29 10.02
CA ASP A 34 -50.61 4.41 10.62
C ASP A 34 -51.42 5.08 11.75
N ARG A 35 -52.75 5.20 11.56
CA ARG A 35 -53.64 5.69 12.60
C ARG A 35 -53.69 4.77 13.82
N LYS A 36 -53.65 3.45 13.60
CA LYS A 36 -53.56 2.45 14.67
C LYS A 36 -52.24 2.56 15.45
N ILE A 37 -51.13 2.84 14.76
CA ILE A 37 -49.85 3.10 15.41
C ILE A 37 -49.92 4.35 16.29
N PHE A 38 -50.56 5.42 15.79
CA PHE A 38 -50.76 6.65 16.56
C PHE A 38 -51.60 6.40 17.82
N SER A 39 -52.72 5.67 17.72
CA SER A 39 -53.56 5.39 18.90
C SER A 39 -52.82 4.56 19.95
N GLN A 40 -51.99 3.61 19.53
CA GLN A 40 -51.15 2.81 20.42
C GLN A 40 -50.02 3.62 21.08
N CYS A 41 -49.47 4.64 20.40
CA CYS A 41 -48.42 5.48 20.99
C CYS A 41 -48.92 6.72 21.74
N LYS A 42 -50.20 7.07 21.64
CA LYS A 42 -50.76 8.34 22.17
C LYS A 42 -50.44 8.59 23.65
N ALA A 43 -50.36 7.54 24.47
CA ALA A 43 -50.05 7.66 25.90
C ALA A 43 -48.54 7.80 26.22
N GLY A 44 -47.64 7.42 25.32
CA GLY A 44 -46.18 7.35 25.56
C GLY A 44 -45.31 8.28 24.69
N CYS A 45 -45.84 8.76 23.56
CA CYS A 45 -45.12 9.62 22.62
C CYS A 45 -45.30 11.12 22.97
N LYS A 46 -44.31 11.74 23.64
CA LYS A 46 -44.37 13.17 24.03
C LYS A 46 -44.04 14.15 22.90
N ASN A 47 -43.22 13.74 21.93
CA ASN A 47 -42.70 14.61 20.86
C ASN A 47 -42.91 13.95 19.48
N ASP A 48 -42.96 14.75 18.42
CA ASP A 48 -43.07 14.28 17.03
C ASP A 48 -41.96 13.30 16.62
N THR A 49 -40.73 13.54 17.06
CA THR A 49 -39.61 12.60 16.84
C THR A 49 -39.86 11.26 17.53
N ALA A 50 -40.45 11.26 18.74
CA ALA A 50 -40.78 10.02 19.45
C ALA A 50 -41.88 9.24 18.72
N LEU A 51 -42.87 9.95 18.15
CA LEU A 51 -43.94 9.36 17.35
C LEU A 51 -43.39 8.72 16.06
N LEU A 52 -42.52 9.44 15.34
CA LEU A 52 -41.85 8.94 14.14
C LEU A 52 -40.98 7.70 14.42
N LEU A 53 -40.29 7.68 15.56
CA LEU A 53 -39.47 6.54 15.98
C LEU A 53 -40.31 5.32 16.38
N SER A 54 -41.46 5.54 17.01
CA SER A 54 -42.43 4.48 17.27
C SER A 54 -43.00 3.92 15.97
N TRP A 55 -43.36 4.79 15.02
CA TRP A 55 -43.76 4.39 13.66
C TRP A 55 -42.70 3.52 12.98
N LEU A 56 -41.44 3.96 13.01
CA LEU A 56 -40.32 3.20 12.47
C LEU A 56 -40.21 1.80 13.10
N LYS A 57 -40.36 1.70 14.44
CA LYS A 57 -40.30 0.41 15.14
C LYS A 57 -41.39 -0.56 14.67
N PHE A 58 -42.63 -0.08 14.52
CA PHE A 58 -43.75 -0.89 14.03
C PHE A 58 -43.55 -1.31 12.57
N ARG A 59 -43.15 -0.38 11.70
CA ARG A 59 -42.92 -0.68 10.27
C ARG A 59 -41.76 -1.66 10.07
N LYS A 60 -40.70 -1.57 10.88
CA LYS A 60 -39.63 -2.57 10.90
C LYS A 60 -40.15 -3.96 11.26
N ALA A 61 -41.02 -4.07 12.28
CA ALA A 61 -41.59 -5.35 12.67
C ALA A 61 -42.51 -5.95 11.59
N GLU A 62 -43.36 -5.12 10.96
CA GLU A 62 -44.19 -5.52 9.82
C GLU A 62 -43.32 -6.02 8.66
N PHE A 63 -42.24 -5.30 8.34
CA PHE A 63 -41.32 -5.68 7.27
C PHE A 63 -40.58 -7.00 7.56
N VAL A 64 -40.16 -7.26 8.80
CA VAL A 64 -39.52 -8.55 9.16
C VAL A 64 -40.52 -9.71 9.03
N GLN A 65 -41.77 -9.52 9.43
CA GLN A 65 -42.80 -10.54 9.28
C GLN A 65 -43.09 -10.84 7.79
N ASP A 66 -43.17 -9.81 6.96
CA ASP A 66 -43.32 -9.97 5.52
C ASP A 66 -42.07 -10.59 4.89
N ARG A 67 -40.87 -10.32 5.43
CA ARG A 67 -39.61 -10.92 4.99
C ARG A 67 -39.60 -12.42 5.19
N ASP A 68 -39.97 -12.90 6.36
CA ASP A 68 -39.96 -14.34 6.66
C ASP A 68 -41.01 -15.09 5.84
N LYS A 69 -42.12 -14.43 5.47
CA LYS A 69 -43.16 -15.00 4.60
C LYS A 69 -42.82 -14.95 3.10
N LYS A 70 -42.25 -13.84 2.62
CA LYS A 70 -42.03 -13.56 1.18
C LYS A 70 -40.57 -13.70 0.75
N GLY A 71 -39.66 -14.03 1.66
CA GLY A 71 -38.23 -14.17 1.39
C GLY A 71 -37.53 -12.87 0.97
N LEU A 72 -38.01 -11.71 1.44
CA LEU A 72 -37.52 -10.37 1.07
C LEU A 72 -36.06 -10.12 1.53
N ALA A 73 -35.45 -9.10 0.94
CA ALA A 73 -34.14 -8.58 1.33
C ALA A 73 -34.14 -7.91 2.71
N LEU A 74 -32.97 -7.78 3.34
CA LEU A 74 -32.81 -6.97 4.55
C LEU A 74 -33.05 -5.49 4.25
N LEU A 75 -33.61 -4.76 5.22
CA LEU A 75 -33.79 -3.30 5.12
C LEU A 75 -32.44 -2.61 4.84
N PRO A 76 -32.39 -1.59 3.96
CA PRO A 76 -31.13 -0.99 3.50
C PRO A 76 -30.21 -0.51 4.62
N GLY A 77 -30.74 0.10 5.67
CA GLY A 77 -29.97 0.57 6.82
C GLY A 77 -29.45 -0.57 7.68
N THR A 78 -30.26 -1.62 7.91
CA THR A 78 -29.78 -2.84 8.60
C THR A 78 -28.68 -3.53 7.81
N PHE A 79 -28.85 -3.65 6.49
CA PHE A 79 -27.86 -4.23 5.60
C PHE A 79 -26.56 -3.41 5.58
N PHE A 80 -26.67 -2.09 5.39
CA PHE A 80 -25.54 -1.15 5.44
C PHE A 80 -24.76 -1.28 6.75
N SER A 81 -25.45 -1.31 7.89
CA SER A 81 -24.79 -1.45 9.20
C SER A 81 -24.06 -2.78 9.36
N SER A 82 -24.65 -3.88 8.89
CA SER A 82 -24.02 -5.21 8.94
C SER A 82 -22.79 -5.25 8.03
N LEU A 83 -22.92 -4.80 6.78
CA LEU A 83 -21.83 -4.74 5.82
C LEU A 83 -20.69 -3.83 6.31
N TYR A 84 -21.04 -2.65 6.82
CA TYR A 84 -20.08 -1.71 7.39
C TYR A 84 -19.31 -2.31 8.57
N THR A 85 -19.98 -3.09 9.43
CA THR A 85 -19.32 -3.77 10.56
C THR A 85 -18.31 -4.81 10.09
N TRP A 86 -18.64 -5.60 9.06
CA TRP A 86 -17.69 -6.52 8.43
C TRP A 86 -16.49 -5.80 7.82
N VAL A 87 -16.74 -4.66 7.15
CA VAL A 87 -15.66 -3.83 6.59
C VAL A 87 -14.78 -3.27 7.70
N VAL A 88 -15.34 -2.85 8.84
CA VAL A 88 -14.55 -2.44 10.02
C VAL A 88 -13.65 -3.58 10.50
N TYR A 89 -14.16 -4.80 10.66
CA TYR A 89 -13.34 -5.95 11.04
C TYR A 89 -12.23 -6.25 10.03
N ALA A 90 -12.54 -6.16 8.73
CA ALA A 90 -11.53 -6.29 7.69
C ALA A 90 -10.46 -5.19 7.79
N MET A 91 -10.83 -3.93 8.03
CA MET A 91 -9.89 -2.82 8.21
C MET A 91 -8.97 -3.03 9.43
N ILE A 92 -9.50 -3.56 10.54
CA ILE A 92 -8.70 -3.91 11.72
C ILE A 92 -7.69 -5.00 11.36
N PHE A 93 -8.15 -6.09 10.72
CA PHE A 93 -7.30 -7.21 10.35
C PHE A 93 -6.19 -6.80 9.38
N PHE A 94 -6.54 -6.19 8.24
CA PHE A 94 -5.57 -5.78 7.22
C PHE A 94 -4.66 -4.66 7.70
N GLY A 95 -5.18 -3.70 8.48
CA GLY A 95 -4.37 -2.66 9.10
C GLY A 95 -3.32 -3.27 10.01
N SER A 96 -3.74 -4.11 10.95
CA SER A 96 -2.83 -4.78 11.90
C SER A 96 -1.80 -5.64 11.20
N MET A 97 -2.21 -6.45 10.22
CA MET A 97 -1.32 -7.31 9.46
C MET A 97 -0.28 -6.50 8.67
N ALA A 98 -0.68 -5.39 8.04
CA ALA A 98 0.22 -4.50 7.33
C ALA A 98 1.24 -3.84 8.27
N GLY A 99 0.80 -3.43 9.47
CA GLY A 99 1.67 -2.87 10.50
C GLY A 99 2.70 -3.89 11.00
N ILE A 100 2.24 -5.09 11.36
CA ILE A 100 3.10 -6.20 11.79
C ILE A 100 4.11 -6.54 10.68
N SER A 101 3.63 -6.70 9.45
CA SER A 101 4.47 -7.05 8.31
C SER A 101 5.56 -6.01 8.04
N LEU A 102 5.23 -4.72 8.09
CA LEU A 102 6.21 -3.66 7.91
C LEU A 102 7.25 -3.64 9.03
N ALA A 103 6.81 -3.71 10.29
CA ALA A 103 7.72 -3.74 11.44
C ALA A 103 8.63 -4.98 11.41
N TYR A 104 8.05 -6.16 11.16
CA TYR A 104 8.79 -7.42 11.07
C TYR A 104 9.81 -7.40 9.93
N SER A 105 9.41 -6.93 8.74
CA SER A 105 10.30 -6.83 7.58
C SER A 105 11.41 -5.82 7.80
N PHE A 106 11.13 -4.68 8.43
CA PHE A 106 12.14 -3.67 8.72
C PHE A 106 13.17 -4.19 9.73
N LEU A 107 12.70 -4.96 10.71
CA LEU A 107 13.50 -5.56 11.77
C LEU A 107 14.00 -6.98 11.42
N ALA A 108 14.04 -7.33 10.13
CA ALA A 108 14.64 -8.58 9.66
C ALA A 108 16.17 -8.46 9.75
N TYR A 109 16.71 -8.73 10.94
CA TYR A 109 18.14 -8.74 11.20
C TYR A 109 18.81 -9.98 10.61
N HIS A 110 19.93 -9.79 9.89
CA HIS A 110 20.71 -10.85 9.26
C HIS A 110 22.10 -11.06 9.91
N GLY A 111 22.31 -10.65 11.17
CA GLY A 111 23.59 -10.88 11.87
C GLY A 111 24.74 -9.97 11.46
N THR A 112 24.59 -9.20 10.39
CA THR A 112 25.71 -8.52 9.71
C THR A 112 25.70 -7.00 9.84
N ARG A 113 24.59 -6.35 10.23
CA ARG A 113 24.51 -4.89 10.38
C ARG A 113 23.47 -4.49 11.43
N PRO A 114 23.82 -3.64 12.41
CA PRO A 114 22.85 -3.12 13.38
C PRO A 114 21.77 -2.29 12.68
N ILE A 115 20.61 -2.21 13.33
CA ILE A 115 19.43 -1.54 12.78
C ILE A 115 19.56 -0.04 13.01
N ASN A 116 19.49 0.74 11.93
CA ASN A 116 19.59 2.19 12.02
C ASN A 116 18.33 2.80 12.66
N VAL A 117 18.50 3.30 13.88
CA VAL A 117 17.47 3.95 14.68
C VAL A 117 16.88 5.18 13.98
N ALA A 118 17.69 5.96 13.26
CA ALA A 118 17.20 7.17 12.58
C ALA A 118 16.17 6.83 11.50
N VAL A 119 16.39 5.74 10.75
CA VAL A 119 15.44 5.25 9.74
C VAL A 119 14.17 4.72 10.41
N PHE A 120 14.32 4.02 11.53
CA PHE A 120 13.18 3.55 12.32
C PHE A 120 12.30 4.73 12.79
N ILE A 121 12.91 5.75 13.41
CA ILE A 121 12.20 6.95 13.88
C ILE A 121 11.54 7.68 12.71
N ALA A 122 12.23 7.83 11.58
CA ALA A 122 11.67 8.48 10.40
C ALA A 122 10.39 7.78 9.90
N LEU A 123 10.41 6.44 9.83
CA LEU A 123 9.31 5.64 9.27
C LEU A 123 8.15 5.43 10.26
N PHE A 124 8.44 5.05 11.50
CA PHE A 124 7.42 4.63 12.47
C PHE A 124 6.95 5.76 13.40
N VAL A 125 7.68 6.88 13.46
CA VAL A 125 7.34 8.02 14.32
C VAL A 125 7.07 9.27 13.47
N VAL A 126 8.07 9.81 12.78
CA VAL A 126 7.96 11.10 12.08
C VAL A 126 6.93 11.06 10.95
N LEU A 127 7.00 10.04 10.08
CA LEU A 127 6.02 9.86 9.01
C LEU A 127 4.59 9.73 9.56
N GLN A 128 4.41 9.06 10.70
CA GLN A 128 3.10 8.95 11.34
C GLN A 128 2.57 10.31 11.81
N VAL A 129 3.43 11.10 12.47
CA VAL A 129 3.09 12.46 12.90
C VAL A 129 2.69 13.32 11.71
N VAL A 130 3.44 13.28 10.60
CA VAL A 130 3.13 14.04 9.38
C VAL A 130 1.76 13.65 8.82
N LEU A 131 1.46 12.34 8.75
CA LEU A 131 0.15 11.86 8.25
C LEU A 131 -1.01 12.24 9.19
N ILE A 132 -0.77 12.26 10.51
CA ILE A 132 -1.74 12.73 11.50
C ILE A 132 -1.99 14.23 11.33
N LEU A 133 -0.94 15.03 11.22
CA LEU A 133 -1.03 16.48 11.00
C LEU A 133 -1.80 16.79 9.70
N LEU A 134 -1.50 16.08 8.61
CA LEU A 134 -2.25 16.20 7.37
C LEU A 134 -3.75 15.93 7.58
N THR A 135 -4.08 14.87 8.33
CA THR A 135 -5.48 14.54 8.66
C THR A 135 -6.16 15.65 9.46
N LEU A 136 -5.47 16.19 10.47
CA LEU A 136 -5.96 17.31 11.27
C LEU A 136 -6.19 18.57 10.42
N ILE A 137 -5.27 18.91 9.52
CA ILE A 137 -5.41 20.04 8.59
C ILE A 137 -6.65 19.85 7.71
N LEU A 138 -6.86 18.65 7.15
CA LEU A 138 -8.04 18.35 6.32
C LEU A 138 -9.34 18.46 7.12
N LEU A 139 -9.36 17.98 8.37
CA LEU A 139 -10.52 18.13 9.26
C LEU A 139 -10.77 19.60 9.65
N ALA A 140 -9.72 20.37 9.95
CA ALA A 140 -9.82 21.80 10.27
C ALA A 140 -10.34 22.60 9.07
N ARG A 141 -9.85 22.33 7.86
CA ARG A 141 -10.36 22.93 6.62
C ARG A 141 -11.84 22.60 6.40
N ARG A 142 -12.26 21.35 6.66
CA ARG A 142 -13.67 20.96 6.61
C ARG A 142 -14.52 21.71 7.64
N ALA A 143 -14.01 21.87 8.86
CA ALA A 143 -14.70 22.58 9.92
C ALA A 143 -14.86 24.08 9.59
N ALA A 144 -13.80 24.72 9.07
CA ALA A 144 -13.78 26.14 8.72
C ALA A 144 -14.56 26.48 7.43
N GLY A 145 -14.65 25.56 6.47
CA GLY A 145 -15.35 25.73 5.19
C GLY A 145 -16.88 25.79 5.26
N THR A 146 -17.47 26.09 6.41
CA THR A 146 -18.92 26.00 6.66
C THR A 146 -19.78 27.02 5.89
N LYS A 147 -19.17 28.04 5.24
CA LYS A 147 -19.90 29.12 4.54
C LYS A 147 -20.18 28.87 3.04
N ASN A 148 -19.35 28.12 2.31
CA ASN A 148 -19.57 27.83 0.88
C ASN A 148 -19.89 26.34 0.68
N ARG A 149 -21.19 26.02 0.71
CA ARG A 149 -21.73 24.68 0.96
C ARG A 149 -21.98 23.85 -0.31
N GLU A 150 -21.52 24.28 -1.48
CA GLU A 150 -21.97 23.68 -2.75
C GLU A 150 -21.04 22.61 -3.35
N ASN A 151 -19.73 22.59 -3.05
CA ASN A 151 -18.79 21.66 -3.72
C ASN A 151 -17.90 20.80 -2.79
N LEU A 152 -18.19 20.72 -1.49
CA LEU A 152 -17.23 20.23 -0.48
C LEU A 152 -17.11 18.68 -0.31
N PHE A 153 -17.71 17.85 -1.17
CA PHE A 153 -17.33 16.43 -1.26
C PHE A 153 -16.04 16.23 -2.08
N HIS A 154 -15.55 17.25 -2.79
CA HIS A 154 -14.34 17.16 -3.62
C HIS A 154 -13.01 17.32 -2.87
N THR A 155 -12.98 17.69 -1.58
CA THR A 155 -11.71 18.04 -0.92
C THR A 155 -10.93 16.84 -0.37
N SER A 156 -11.50 15.64 -0.30
CA SER A 156 -10.74 14.44 0.09
C SER A 156 -11.00 13.28 -0.85
N ILE A 157 -10.13 13.16 -1.86
CA ILE A 157 -10.10 12.10 -2.87
C ILE A 157 -10.25 10.72 -2.22
N ILE A 158 -9.59 10.49 -1.08
CA ILE A 158 -9.59 9.22 -0.35
C ILE A 158 -11.01 8.81 0.07
N HIS A 159 -11.81 9.74 0.58
CA HIS A 159 -13.18 9.42 1.03
C HIS A 159 -14.09 9.12 -0.15
N THR A 160 -13.91 9.83 -1.26
CA THR A 160 -14.61 9.57 -2.52
C THR A 160 -14.25 8.20 -3.08
N LEU A 161 -12.96 7.84 -3.07
CA LEU A 161 -12.49 6.53 -3.53
C LEU A 161 -13.02 5.39 -2.65
N ILE A 162 -13.01 5.56 -1.32
CA ILE A 162 -13.53 4.54 -0.40
C ILE A 162 -15.04 4.40 -0.54
N ALA A 163 -15.78 5.51 -0.67
CA ALA A 163 -17.21 5.45 -0.92
C ALA A 163 -17.51 4.79 -2.26
N ALA A 164 -16.78 5.15 -3.33
CA ALA A 164 -16.90 4.52 -4.64
C ALA A 164 -16.58 3.02 -4.58
N PHE A 165 -15.54 2.63 -3.86
CA PHE A 165 -15.22 1.22 -3.63
C PHE A 165 -16.36 0.51 -2.90
N PHE A 166 -16.85 1.08 -1.79
CA PHE A 166 -17.90 0.49 -0.96
C PHE A 166 -19.23 0.31 -1.71
N PHE A 167 -19.64 1.29 -2.52
CA PHE A 167 -20.93 1.25 -3.22
C PHE A 167 -20.87 0.63 -4.62
N ASN A 168 -19.72 0.65 -5.30
CA ASN A 168 -19.64 0.21 -6.70
C ASN A 168 -18.78 -1.05 -6.90
N VAL A 169 -17.70 -1.23 -6.14
CA VAL A 169 -16.73 -2.33 -6.34
C VAL A 169 -17.01 -3.49 -5.39
N LEU A 170 -17.10 -3.21 -4.09
CA LEU A 170 -17.37 -4.19 -3.04
C LEU A 170 -18.62 -5.05 -3.34
N PRO A 171 -19.75 -4.50 -3.82
CA PRO A 171 -20.93 -5.31 -4.10
C PRO A 171 -20.71 -6.27 -5.27
N LYS A 172 -19.93 -5.87 -6.28
CA LYS A 172 -19.57 -6.74 -7.41
C LYS A 172 -18.71 -7.92 -6.95
N ILE A 173 -17.76 -7.67 -6.04
CA ILE A 173 -16.93 -8.72 -5.43
C ILE A 173 -17.81 -9.67 -4.62
N LEU A 174 -18.70 -9.16 -3.76
CA LEU A 174 -19.58 -9.97 -2.93
C LEU A 174 -20.62 -10.76 -3.76
N LYS A 175 -21.14 -10.18 -4.86
CA LYS A 175 -21.99 -10.90 -5.82
C LYS A 175 -21.22 -12.04 -6.49
N LYS A 176 -19.96 -11.83 -6.88
CA LYS A 176 -19.10 -12.87 -7.50
C LYS A 176 -18.72 -13.99 -6.53
N ALA A 177 -18.53 -13.67 -5.26
CA ALA A 177 -18.20 -14.65 -4.22
C ALA A 177 -19.40 -15.56 -3.82
N ASP A 178 -20.59 -15.30 -4.36
CA ASP A 178 -21.85 -16.00 -4.11
C ASP A 178 -22.18 -16.24 -2.63
N TRP A 179 -21.85 -15.28 -1.77
CA TRP A 179 -22.07 -15.44 -0.33
C TRP A 179 -23.58 -15.39 0.00
N PRO A 180 -24.20 -16.48 0.50
CA PRO A 180 -25.64 -16.57 0.72
C PRO A 180 -26.21 -15.50 1.67
N VAL A 181 -25.40 -15.03 2.62
CA VAL A 181 -25.79 -13.99 3.60
C VAL A 181 -26.08 -12.63 2.95
N PHE A 182 -25.38 -12.30 1.85
CA PHE A 182 -25.47 -10.98 1.22
C PHE A 182 -26.30 -10.98 -0.06
N LYS A 183 -26.46 -12.14 -0.72
CA LYS A 183 -27.02 -12.27 -2.09
C LYS A 183 -28.31 -11.49 -2.35
N LYS A 184 -29.35 -11.70 -1.52
CA LYS A 184 -30.65 -11.02 -1.69
C LYS A 184 -30.65 -9.55 -1.27
N SER A 185 -29.69 -9.14 -0.44
CA SER A 185 -29.68 -7.81 0.18
C SER A 185 -28.71 -6.84 -0.50
N LEU A 186 -27.88 -7.30 -1.43
CA LEU A 186 -26.96 -6.42 -2.17
C LEU A 186 -27.71 -5.40 -3.03
N ASP A 187 -28.90 -5.72 -3.50
CA ASP A 187 -29.72 -4.78 -4.30
C ASP A 187 -30.30 -3.65 -3.44
N THR A 188 -30.45 -3.85 -2.12
CA THR A 188 -30.86 -2.77 -1.20
C THR A 188 -29.73 -1.77 -0.93
N LEU A 189 -28.49 -2.11 -1.28
CA LEU A 189 -27.37 -1.18 -1.25
C LEU A 189 -27.49 -0.08 -2.32
N GLU A 190 -28.11 -0.39 -3.46
CA GLU A 190 -28.35 0.57 -4.54
C GLU A 190 -29.25 1.71 -4.06
N TYR A 191 -30.24 1.40 -3.20
CA TYR A 191 -31.03 2.43 -2.55
C TYR A 191 -30.14 3.36 -1.69
N THR A 192 -29.25 2.79 -0.89
CA THR A 192 -28.35 3.59 -0.01
C THR A 192 -27.37 4.42 -0.82
N SER A 193 -26.86 3.90 -1.95
CA SER A 193 -26.00 4.65 -2.85
C SER A 193 -26.75 5.80 -3.54
N SER A 194 -28.02 5.58 -3.91
CA SER A 194 -28.89 6.63 -4.45
C SER A 194 -29.17 7.74 -3.44
N LEU A 195 -29.29 7.39 -2.15
CA LEU A 195 -29.51 8.36 -1.07
C LEU A 195 -28.30 9.31 -0.90
N ILE A 196 -27.10 8.81 -1.15
CA ILE A 196 -25.86 9.59 -1.14
C ILE A 196 -25.73 10.41 -2.44
N ARG A 197 -26.00 9.81 -3.60
CA ARG A 197 -25.80 10.45 -4.92
C ARG A 197 -26.87 11.47 -5.27
N THR A 198 -28.14 11.14 -5.04
CA THR A 198 -29.31 11.89 -5.51
C THR A 198 -29.86 12.87 -4.46
N LYS A 199 -29.81 12.52 -3.16
CA LYS A 199 -30.27 13.40 -2.05
C LYS A 199 -29.11 14.14 -1.35
N ASN A 200 -28.08 14.47 -2.15
CA ASN A 200 -26.69 14.71 -1.75
C ASN A 200 -26.48 15.78 -0.66
N ARG A 201 -27.30 16.84 -0.59
CA ARG A 201 -27.06 17.97 0.35
C ARG A 201 -27.39 17.66 1.81
N GLU A 202 -28.26 16.68 2.03
CA GLU A 202 -28.92 16.48 3.32
C GLU A 202 -28.33 15.32 4.13
N TYR A 203 -27.99 14.23 3.43
CA TYR A 203 -27.42 13.01 4.03
C TYR A 203 -25.88 13.02 3.99
N MET A 204 -25.27 13.91 3.20
CA MET A 204 -23.83 14.23 3.13
C MET A 204 -23.10 14.14 4.49
N PRO A 205 -23.54 14.88 5.53
CA PRO A 205 -22.77 14.98 6.76
C PRO A 205 -22.84 13.70 7.59
N LEU A 206 -23.88 12.88 7.39
CA LEU A 206 -24.07 11.61 8.08
C LEU A 206 -23.16 10.52 7.54
N PHE A 207 -22.90 10.50 6.23
CA PHE A 207 -22.08 9.47 5.59
C PHE A 207 -20.58 9.76 5.60
N PHE A 208 -20.16 11.01 5.78
CA PHE A 208 -18.74 11.35 5.92
C PHE A 208 -18.05 10.61 7.08
N TRP A 209 -18.65 10.65 8.28
CA TRP A 209 -18.03 10.11 9.49
C TRP A 209 -17.83 8.58 9.46
N PRO A 210 -18.76 7.75 8.97
CA PRO A 210 -18.51 6.33 8.74
C PRO A 210 -17.25 6.04 7.90
N PHE A 211 -17.03 6.76 6.80
CA PHE A 211 -15.84 6.53 5.96
C PHE A 211 -14.55 7.07 6.58
N PHE A 212 -14.63 8.19 7.30
CA PHE A 212 -13.53 8.67 8.14
C PHE A 212 -13.15 7.67 9.25
N ILE A 213 -14.14 7.02 9.88
CA ILE A 213 -13.89 5.99 10.88
C ILE A 213 -13.21 4.77 10.24
N LEU A 214 -13.57 4.35 9.02
CA LEU A 214 -12.90 3.22 8.35
C LEU A 214 -11.41 3.49 8.14
N THR A 215 -11.05 4.67 7.64
CA THR A 215 -9.63 5.06 7.49
C THR A 215 -8.93 5.15 8.85
N SER A 216 -9.59 5.71 9.85
CA SER A 216 -9.04 5.83 11.21
C SER A 216 -8.80 4.47 11.87
N VAL A 217 -9.74 3.52 11.71
CA VAL A 217 -9.63 2.14 12.22
C VAL A 217 -8.47 1.43 11.55
N PHE A 218 -8.34 1.53 10.23
CA PHE A 218 -7.21 0.96 9.50
C PHE A 218 -5.88 1.54 10.00
N SER A 219 -5.76 2.87 10.10
CA SER A 219 -4.54 3.52 10.56
C SER A 219 -4.20 3.22 12.03
N PHE A 220 -5.21 3.09 12.89
CA PHE A 220 -5.03 2.67 14.27
C PHE A 220 -4.54 1.23 14.33
N GLY A 221 -5.21 0.30 13.62
CA GLY A 221 -4.80 -1.10 13.49
C GLY A 221 -3.36 -1.24 12.98
N PHE A 222 -2.99 -0.47 11.95
CA PHE A 222 -1.62 -0.39 11.45
C PHE A 222 -0.61 0.04 12.53
N SER A 223 -0.91 1.09 13.28
CA SER A 223 0.02 1.60 14.31
C SER A 223 0.16 0.62 15.47
N THR A 224 -0.95 0.00 15.91
CA THR A 224 -0.93 -1.05 16.93
C THR A 224 -0.24 -2.32 16.45
N GLY A 225 -0.42 -2.68 15.17
CA GLY A 225 0.26 -3.82 14.55
C GLY A 225 1.76 -3.59 14.42
N ALA A 226 2.18 -2.38 14.03
CA ALA A 226 3.59 -2.01 13.97
C ALA A 226 4.24 -2.03 15.35
N PHE A 227 3.55 -1.51 16.38
CA PHE A 227 3.98 -1.63 17.77
C PHE A 227 4.12 -3.11 18.19
N ALA A 228 3.08 -3.92 17.99
CA ALA A 228 3.10 -5.33 18.36
C ALA A 228 4.19 -6.12 17.62
N GLY A 229 4.38 -5.87 16.33
CA GLY A 229 5.43 -6.49 15.53
C GLY A 229 6.83 -6.08 15.98
N THR A 230 7.03 -4.80 16.30
CA THR A 230 8.30 -4.30 16.87
C THR A 230 8.59 -4.97 18.21
N PHE A 231 7.62 -4.92 19.12
CA PHE A 231 7.76 -5.48 20.47
C PHE A 231 8.00 -6.99 20.44
N PHE A 232 7.24 -7.72 19.64
CA PHE A 232 7.42 -9.16 19.45
C PHE A 232 8.83 -9.48 18.92
N ARG A 233 9.32 -8.72 17.94
CA ARG A 233 10.64 -8.94 17.37
C ARG A 233 11.77 -8.67 18.36
N ILE A 234 11.64 -7.62 19.18
CA ILE A 234 12.60 -7.31 20.25
C ILE A 234 12.66 -8.42 21.30
N ILE A 235 11.52 -9.06 21.63
CA ILE A 235 11.49 -10.14 22.63
C ILE A 235 12.09 -11.43 22.09
N VAL A 236 11.84 -11.74 20.82
CA VAL A 236 12.19 -13.04 20.23
C VAL A 236 13.57 -13.05 19.59
N SER A 237 14.09 -11.91 19.17
CA SER A 237 15.38 -11.79 18.49
C SER A 237 16.31 -10.90 19.29
N ASP A 238 17.59 -11.26 19.33
CA ASP A 238 18.63 -10.37 19.86
C ASP A 238 18.90 -9.27 18.83
N MET A 239 18.41 -8.07 19.13
CA MET A 239 18.33 -6.95 18.19
C MET A 239 19.28 -5.85 18.60
N ALA A 240 20.22 -5.54 17.72
CA ALA A 240 21.23 -4.54 17.93
C ALA A 240 20.81 -3.22 17.25
N PHE A 241 20.50 -2.19 18.03
CA PHE A 241 20.12 -0.86 17.52
C PHE A 241 21.30 0.11 17.57
N GLY A 242 21.58 0.77 16.45
CA GLY A 242 22.61 1.80 16.39
C GLY A 242 22.15 3.01 15.61
N TRP A 243 22.80 4.15 15.81
CA TRP A 243 22.49 5.35 15.04
C TRP A 243 23.61 5.69 14.07
N GLN A 244 23.20 6.17 12.90
CA GLN A 244 24.08 6.75 11.89
C GLN A 244 23.34 7.93 11.27
N SER A 245 24.00 9.08 11.22
CA SER A 245 23.46 10.27 10.57
C SER A 245 24.51 10.93 9.70
N THR A 246 24.10 11.30 8.48
CA THR A 246 24.92 12.12 7.57
C THR A 246 24.87 13.60 7.97
N ILE A 247 23.84 14.02 8.72
CA ILE A 247 23.55 15.42 9.04
C ILE A 247 24.01 15.77 10.46
N MET A 248 23.93 14.83 11.40
CA MET A 248 24.31 15.03 12.80
C MET A 248 25.61 14.27 13.10
N THR A 249 26.69 15.01 13.33
CA THR A 249 28.03 14.45 13.55
C THR A 249 28.40 14.28 15.03
N THR A 250 27.60 14.84 15.95
CA THR A 250 27.89 14.90 17.39
C THR A 250 26.83 14.17 18.23
N SER A 251 27.29 13.28 19.12
CA SER A 251 26.46 12.47 20.02
C SER A 251 25.62 13.30 21.00
N SER A 252 26.11 14.45 21.44
CA SER A 252 25.36 15.37 22.32
C SER A 252 24.07 15.91 21.69
N ARG A 253 24.12 16.29 20.40
CA ARG A 253 22.92 16.76 19.69
C ARG A 253 21.87 15.65 19.52
N VAL A 254 22.33 14.41 19.33
CA VAL A 254 21.44 13.25 19.26
C VAL A 254 20.78 13.02 20.63
N HIS A 255 21.55 13.08 21.71
CA HIS A 255 21.02 13.00 23.06
C HIS A 255 19.95 14.07 23.33
N ASP A 256 20.25 15.34 23.08
CA ASP A 256 19.30 16.44 23.32
C ASP A 256 17.98 16.25 22.53
N MET A 257 18.09 15.83 21.27
CA MET A 257 16.93 15.54 20.43
C MET A 257 16.11 14.37 20.95
N VAL A 258 16.75 13.27 21.34
CA VAL A 258 16.08 12.08 21.86
C VAL A 258 15.41 12.39 23.20
N SER A 259 16.08 13.13 24.09
CA SER A 259 15.50 13.62 25.35
C SER A 259 14.29 14.54 25.10
N PHE A 260 14.36 15.43 24.12
CA PHE A 260 13.21 16.26 23.72
C PHE A 260 12.03 15.43 23.21
N ILE A 261 12.29 14.45 22.35
CA ILE A 261 11.26 13.54 21.84
C ILE A 261 10.66 12.70 22.97
N ALA A 262 11.43 12.37 24.01
CA ALA A 262 11.00 11.57 25.15
C ALA A 262 10.16 12.34 26.19
N LEU A 263 10.02 13.66 26.08
CA LEU A 263 9.27 14.50 27.02
C LEU A 263 7.87 13.95 27.39
N PRO A 264 7.04 13.42 26.46
CA PRO A 264 5.69 12.97 26.79
C PRO A 264 5.62 11.81 27.80
N TRP A 265 6.70 11.02 27.93
CA TRP A 265 6.74 9.87 28.82
C TRP A 265 7.88 9.87 29.85
N SER A 266 8.90 10.69 29.65
CA SER A 266 10.06 10.80 30.55
C SER A 266 9.69 11.15 31.99
N TRP A 267 8.53 11.78 32.24
CA TRP A 267 8.10 12.19 33.57
C TRP A 267 7.60 11.04 34.47
N PHE A 268 7.20 9.89 33.91
CA PHE A 268 6.72 8.73 34.69
C PHE A 268 7.60 7.49 34.55
N MET A 269 8.59 7.51 33.65
CA MET A 269 9.46 6.37 33.40
C MET A 269 10.85 6.65 33.98
N PRO A 270 11.56 5.63 34.52
CA PRO A 270 12.94 5.83 34.97
C PRO A 270 13.81 6.39 33.84
N ALA A 271 14.71 7.32 34.17
CA ALA A 271 15.56 7.98 33.18
C ALA A 271 16.36 7.00 32.30
N SER A 272 16.80 5.87 32.87
CA SER A 272 17.51 4.80 32.15
C SER A 272 16.68 4.08 31.08
N LEU A 273 15.35 4.12 31.18
CA LEU A 273 14.41 3.55 30.21
C LEU A 273 13.83 4.61 29.29
N ALA A 274 13.69 5.86 29.77
CA ALA A 274 13.03 6.96 29.06
C ALA A 274 13.68 7.24 27.71
N HIS A 275 15.01 7.27 27.71
CA HIS A 275 15.86 7.40 26.54
C HIS A 275 17.26 6.87 26.85
N PRO A 276 18.05 6.51 25.83
CA PRO A 276 19.47 6.21 25.99
C PRO A 276 20.24 7.38 26.64
N SER A 277 21.23 7.06 27.48
CA SER A 277 22.17 8.04 28.05
C SER A 277 23.14 8.55 26.98
N LEU A 278 23.86 9.63 27.28
CA LEU A 278 24.90 10.16 26.36
C LEU A 278 25.97 9.11 26.03
N GLU A 279 26.40 8.34 27.02
CA GLU A 279 27.38 7.26 26.86
C GLU A 279 26.84 6.15 25.96
N GLN A 280 25.59 5.73 26.17
CA GLN A 280 24.93 4.72 25.34
C GLN A 280 24.72 5.17 23.89
N ILE A 281 24.46 6.45 23.69
CA ILE A 281 24.38 7.03 22.34
C ILE A 281 25.76 7.02 21.69
N ASP A 282 26.81 7.38 22.42
CA ASP A 282 28.16 7.37 21.84
C ASP A 282 28.62 5.94 21.49
N GLY A 283 28.37 4.98 22.39
CA GLY A 283 28.66 3.56 22.20
C GLY A 283 27.83 2.87 21.12
N SER A 284 26.65 3.39 20.78
CA SER A 284 25.79 2.86 19.71
C SER A 284 25.98 3.53 18.34
N ARG A 285 27.00 4.40 18.21
CA ARG A 285 27.32 5.07 16.94
C ARG A 285 27.91 4.09 15.93
N ILE A 286 27.28 3.98 14.76
CA ILE A 286 27.77 3.11 13.68
C ILE A 286 28.83 3.87 12.86
N ILE A 287 30.11 3.55 13.06
CA ILE A 287 31.24 4.12 12.29
C ILE A 287 31.64 3.14 11.19
N LEU A 288 31.58 3.59 9.94
CA LEU A 288 31.83 2.74 8.76
C LEU A 288 33.28 2.21 8.67
N LYS A 289 34.22 2.84 9.39
CA LYS A 289 35.67 2.58 9.29
C LYS A 289 36.19 1.55 10.30
N ASP A 290 35.50 1.32 11.43
CA ASP A 290 36.08 0.58 12.56
C ASP A 290 35.66 -0.90 12.63
N GLY A 291 34.91 -1.40 11.63
CA GLY A 291 34.37 -2.76 11.67
C GLY A 291 33.36 -2.98 12.81
N ILE A 292 32.72 -4.14 12.83
CA ILE A 292 31.62 -4.46 13.77
C ILE A 292 32.15 -4.85 15.17
N SER A 293 33.45 -5.13 15.29
CA SER A 293 34.10 -5.71 16.48
C SER A 293 34.32 -4.76 17.65
N VAL A 294 34.06 -3.44 17.49
CA VAL A 294 34.27 -2.43 18.55
C VAL A 294 32.96 -1.98 19.22
N LEU A 295 31.79 -2.42 18.72
CA LEU A 295 30.51 -2.03 19.32
C LEU A 295 30.21 -2.86 20.58
N ALA A 296 30.18 -2.20 21.74
CA ALA A 296 29.76 -2.82 22.99
C ALA A 296 28.26 -3.22 22.91
N THR A 297 27.98 -4.52 22.94
CA THR A 297 26.63 -5.10 22.78
C THR A 297 25.59 -4.54 23.77
N GLN A 298 26.04 -4.06 24.93
CA GLN A 298 25.16 -3.55 25.98
C GLN A 298 24.52 -2.20 25.63
N ASP A 299 25.20 -1.33 24.87
CA ASP A 299 24.69 -0.01 24.50
C ASP A 299 23.68 -0.08 23.35
N LEU A 300 23.75 -1.12 22.52
CA LEU A 300 22.88 -1.31 21.36
C LEU A 300 21.46 -1.76 21.74
N ILE A 301 21.27 -2.29 22.95
CA ILE A 301 19.95 -2.69 23.47
C ILE A 301 19.19 -1.49 24.06
N SER A 302 19.88 -0.42 24.46
CA SER A 302 19.29 0.72 25.19
C SER A 302 18.15 1.45 24.47
N TRP A 303 18.05 1.32 23.14
CA TRP A 303 17.10 2.07 22.31
C TRP A 303 15.68 1.53 22.31
N TRP A 304 15.48 0.25 22.61
CA TRP A 304 14.18 -0.40 22.40
C TRP A 304 13.02 0.22 23.19
N PRO A 305 13.17 0.64 24.47
CA PRO A 305 12.05 1.23 25.21
C PRO A 305 11.68 2.59 24.61
N PHE A 306 12.67 3.41 24.27
CA PHE A 306 12.47 4.70 23.60
C PHE A 306 11.73 4.54 22.27
N LEU A 307 12.12 3.57 21.43
CA LEU A 307 11.49 3.31 20.15
C LEU A 307 10.03 2.85 20.31
N CYS A 308 9.76 1.95 21.25
CA CYS A 308 8.42 1.49 21.59
C CYS A 308 7.53 2.64 22.07
N MET A 309 8.03 3.47 22.99
CA MET A 309 7.30 4.64 23.49
C MET A 309 7.05 5.68 22.41
N GLY A 310 8.01 5.86 21.49
CA GLY A 310 7.85 6.69 20.31
C GLY A 310 6.65 6.26 19.46
N ILE A 311 6.51 4.97 19.17
CA ILE A 311 5.33 4.45 18.44
C ILE A 311 4.04 4.68 19.24
N VAL A 312 4.05 4.40 20.53
CA VAL A 312 2.84 4.54 21.37
C VAL A 312 2.35 5.99 21.40
N PHE A 313 3.23 6.95 21.70
CA PHE A 313 2.85 8.34 21.93
C PHE A 313 2.66 9.14 20.65
N TYR A 314 3.41 8.84 19.59
CA TYR A 314 3.34 9.63 18.35
C TYR A 314 2.55 8.95 17.23
N ALA A 315 2.26 7.65 17.32
CA ALA A 315 1.40 6.96 16.36
C ALA A 315 0.12 6.41 17.01
N VAL A 316 0.22 5.52 18.00
CA VAL A 316 -0.96 4.78 18.51
C VAL A 316 -1.97 5.70 19.21
N ILE A 317 -1.54 6.48 20.20
CA ILE A 317 -2.42 7.35 20.99
C ILE A 317 -3.10 8.41 20.10
N PRO A 318 -2.39 9.19 19.27
CA PRO A 318 -3.04 10.18 18.41
C PRO A 318 -4.05 9.54 17.44
N ARG A 319 -3.77 8.34 16.91
CA ARG A 319 -4.70 7.60 16.06
C ARG A 319 -5.94 7.14 16.81
N ALA A 320 -5.78 6.69 18.06
CA ALA A 320 -6.92 6.36 18.93
C ALA A 320 -7.80 7.59 19.16
N VAL A 321 -7.20 8.74 19.46
CA VAL A 321 -7.92 10.01 19.64
C VAL A 321 -8.68 10.40 18.36
N LEU A 322 -8.06 10.32 17.19
CA LEU A 322 -8.75 10.58 15.91
C LEU A 322 -9.93 9.63 15.67
N MET A 323 -9.75 8.33 15.94
CA MET A 323 -10.83 7.34 15.82
C MET A 323 -11.99 7.67 16.77
N ILE A 324 -11.69 7.95 18.04
CA ILE A 324 -12.68 8.29 19.07
C ILE A 324 -13.42 9.59 18.70
N THR A 325 -12.71 10.62 18.24
CA THR A 325 -13.35 11.88 17.79
C THR A 325 -14.28 11.64 16.60
N GLY A 326 -13.91 10.78 15.65
CA GLY A 326 -14.77 10.37 14.54
C GLY A 326 -16.06 9.67 15.01
N ILE A 327 -15.96 8.78 16.01
CA ILE A 327 -17.12 8.11 16.63
C ILE A 327 -18.04 9.13 17.32
N PHE A 328 -17.48 10.05 18.10
CA PHE A 328 -18.25 11.11 18.74
C PHE A 328 -18.92 12.03 17.73
N ALA A 329 -18.20 12.43 16.69
CA ALA A 329 -18.72 13.32 15.65
C ALA A 329 -19.82 12.65 14.83
N ARG A 330 -19.71 11.34 14.53
CA ARG A 330 -20.81 10.54 13.96
C ARG A 330 -22.05 10.57 14.84
N ASN A 331 -21.89 10.28 16.13
CA ASN A 331 -23.01 10.24 17.07
C ASN A 331 -23.67 11.62 17.22
N ARG A 332 -22.88 12.70 17.21
CA ARG A 332 -23.37 14.08 17.21
C ARG A 332 -24.12 14.40 15.91
N ALA A 333 -23.60 14.01 14.75
CA ALA A 333 -24.25 14.23 13.46
C ALA A 333 -25.61 13.53 13.36
N VAL A 334 -25.71 12.30 13.89
CA VAL A 334 -26.98 11.55 13.95
C VAL A 334 -27.97 12.19 14.92
N LYS A 335 -27.53 12.64 16.10
CA LYS A 335 -28.39 13.31 17.09
C LYS A 335 -28.93 14.65 16.58
N ASN A 336 -28.14 15.38 15.80
CA ASN A 336 -28.53 16.67 15.24
C ASN A 336 -29.26 16.55 13.89
N PHE A 337 -29.65 15.34 13.49
CA PHE A 337 -30.39 15.16 12.25
C PHE A 337 -31.77 15.82 12.36
N ASN A 338 -32.10 16.65 11.38
CA ASN A 338 -33.34 17.41 11.39
C ASN A 338 -34.52 16.55 10.92
N PHE A 339 -35.38 16.13 11.85
CA PHE A 339 -36.62 15.39 11.57
C PHE A 339 -37.81 16.28 11.22
N GLU A 340 -37.69 17.61 11.29
CA GLU A 340 -38.78 18.57 10.99
C GLU A 340 -39.02 18.78 9.49
N ARG A 341 -38.45 17.93 8.63
CA ARG A 341 -38.53 18.10 7.17
C ARG A 341 -39.89 17.68 6.63
N PRO A 342 -40.36 18.27 5.51
CA PRO A 342 -41.67 17.98 4.93
C PRO A 342 -41.96 16.48 4.77
N ARG A 343 -40.98 15.72 4.28
CA ARG A 343 -41.08 14.26 4.09
C ARG A 343 -41.39 13.49 5.37
N PHE A 344 -40.77 13.85 6.49
CA PHE A 344 -41.02 13.20 7.79
C PHE A 344 -42.30 13.74 8.44
N LYS A 345 -42.57 15.04 8.27
CA LYS A 345 -43.81 15.68 8.71
C LYS A 345 -45.04 15.09 8.05
N GLN A 346 -44.99 14.74 6.77
CA GLN A 346 -46.09 14.08 6.07
C GLN A 346 -46.53 12.79 6.77
N VAL A 347 -45.57 11.98 7.25
CA VAL A 347 -45.87 10.76 8.00
C VAL A 347 -46.53 11.08 9.35
N ILE A 348 -46.03 12.10 10.05
CA ILE A 348 -46.62 12.57 11.32
C ILE A 348 -48.07 13.06 11.10
N ILE A 349 -48.29 13.88 10.08
CA ILE A 349 -49.61 14.40 9.70
C ILE A 349 -50.54 13.23 9.34
N ARG A 350 -50.08 12.27 8.53
CA ARG A 350 -50.86 11.07 8.14
C ARG A 350 -51.27 10.22 9.34
N MET A 351 -50.40 10.08 10.35
CA MET A 351 -50.72 9.39 11.60
C MET A 351 -51.74 10.15 12.47
N GLN A 352 -51.65 11.48 12.49
CA GLN A 352 -52.51 12.35 13.29
C GLN A 352 -53.88 12.62 12.65
N SER A 353 -53.97 12.59 11.31
CA SER A 353 -55.21 12.80 10.58
C SER A 353 -56.23 11.70 10.86
N PRO A 354 -57.50 12.04 11.13
CA PRO A 354 -58.57 11.06 11.19
C PRO A 354 -58.82 10.48 9.79
N VAL A 355 -58.92 9.16 9.69
CA VAL A 355 -59.37 8.49 8.47
C VAL A 355 -60.91 8.55 8.49
N VAL A 356 -61.50 9.41 7.65
CA VAL A 356 -62.95 9.50 7.48
C VAL A 356 -63.32 8.54 6.35
N ASP A 357 -64.07 7.49 6.68
CA ASP A 357 -64.67 6.63 5.68
C ASP A 357 -65.80 7.41 5.02
N ILE A 358 -65.59 7.90 3.80
CA ILE A 358 -66.70 8.42 3.00
C ILE A 358 -67.34 7.19 2.39
N ASP A 359 -68.24 6.59 3.16
CA ASP A 359 -69.09 5.49 2.72
C ASP A 359 -69.97 6.01 1.57
N THR A 360 -69.52 5.84 0.32
CA THR A 360 -70.23 6.30 -0.88
C THR A 360 -71.49 5.49 -1.18
N HIS A 361 -71.80 4.47 -0.37
CA HIS A 361 -73.07 3.74 -0.41
C HIS A 361 -74.11 4.31 0.54
N LYS A 362 -74.48 5.58 0.34
CA LYS A 362 -75.83 6.13 0.52
C LYS A 362 -75.75 7.65 0.35
N THR A 363 -76.05 8.10 -0.86
CA THR A 363 -76.99 9.20 -1.20
C THR A 363 -76.66 9.62 -2.64
N GLN A 364 -77.23 8.90 -3.62
CA GLN A 364 -77.36 9.45 -4.96
C GLN A 364 -78.43 10.54 -4.91
N VAL A 365 -78.01 11.80 -4.77
CA VAL A 365 -78.82 12.91 -5.24
C VAL A 365 -78.70 12.90 -6.76
N SER A 366 -79.77 12.46 -7.41
CA SER A 366 -79.90 12.47 -8.87
C SER A 366 -79.78 13.90 -9.38
N ARG A 367 -78.74 14.19 -10.16
CA ARG A 367 -78.67 15.40 -10.98
C ARG A 367 -78.69 14.94 -12.44
N ALA A 368 -79.87 15.11 -13.04
CA ALA A 368 -80.10 14.88 -14.46
C ALA A 368 -79.19 15.80 -15.29
N VAL A 369 -78.51 15.22 -16.26
CA VAL A 369 -77.89 15.95 -17.37
C VAL A 369 -78.36 15.27 -18.65
N GLU A 370 -79.19 15.98 -19.40
CA GLU A 370 -79.59 15.63 -20.76
C GLU A 370 -78.41 15.83 -21.75
N PRO A 371 -78.31 15.02 -22.82
CA PRO A 371 -77.28 15.13 -23.84
C PRO A 371 -77.79 15.87 -25.09
N ASN A 372 -76.91 16.61 -25.79
CA ASN A 372 -77.02 16.80 -27.24
C ASN A 372 -75.71 17.34 -27.90
N PRO A 373 -75.57 17.29 -29.24
CA PRO A 373 -74.39 16.74 -29.92
C PRO A 373 -73.79 17.71 -30.97
N ILE A 374 -72.54 17.50 -31.42
CA ILE A 374 -72.10 18.03 -32.72
C ILE A 374 -71.21 16.99 -33.43
N LYS A 375 -71.54 16.81 -34.70
CA LYS A 375 -71.03 15.92 -35.74
C LYS A 375 -69.75 16.42 -36.43
N GLU A 376 -68.95 15.44 -36.86
CA GLU A 376 -68.29 15.25 -38.17
C GLU A 376 -67.68 16.42 -38.96
N MET A 377 -66.41 16.26 -39.34
CA MET A 377 -65.91 16.19 -40.74
C MET A 377 -64.42 15.79 -40.65
N SER A 378 -63.96 14.59 -41.05
CA SER A 378 -63.96 13.91 -42.35
C SER A 378 -62.70 14.19 -43.19
N ASN A 379 -62.13 13.08 -43.69
CA ASN A 379 -61.19 12.89 -44.80
C ASN A 379 -59.68 13.10 -44.55
N ALA A 380 -58.75 12.29 -45.04
CA ALA A 380 -58.77 10.98 -45.72
C ALA A 380 -57.31 10.45 -45.82
N LEU A 381 -57.17 9.12 -45.80
CA LEU A 381 -55.99 8.26 -46.14
C LEU A 381 -55.55 8.40 -47.63
N PRO A 382 -54.51 7.72 -48.22
CA PRO A 382 -53.78 6.47 -47.84
C PRO A 382 -52.22 6.55 -48.01
N VAL A 383 -51.35 5.69 -47.42
CA VAL A 383 -50.99 4.26 -47.59
C VAL A 383 -50.19 3.89 -48.86
N ALA A 384 -49.13 3.08 -48.65
CA ALA A 384 -48.31 2.26 -49.57
C ALA A 384 -47.13 2.98 -50.28
N THR A 385 -45.93 2.43 -50.51
CA THR A 385 -45.42 1.04 -50.54
C THR A 385 -43.88 1.05 -50.66
N LYS A 386 -43.21 -0.01 -50.18
CA LYS A 386 -41.85 -0.46 -50.60
C LYS A 386 -41.89 -0.97 -52.06
N PRO A 387 -40.76 -0.99 -52.81
CA PRO A 387 -39.99 -2.23 -53.01
C PRO A 387 -38.46 -2.01 -53.26
N GLU A 388 -37.59 -2.89 -52.75
CA GLU A 388 -36.76 -3.90 -53.47
C GLU A 388 -35.47 -3.41 -54.18
N THR A 389 -34.36 -4.07 -53.83
CA THR A 389 -33.07 -4.17 -54.56
C THR A 389 -33.16 -5.15 -55.74
N PRO A 390 -32.33 -4.99 -56.79
CA PRO A 390 -31.27 -5.99 -57.00
C PRO A 390 -29.96 -5.50 -57.69
N ASN A 391 -28.85 -6.12 -57.27
CA ASN A 391 -27.66 -6.63 -58.00
C ASN A 391 -26.87 -5.86 -59.11
N HIS A 392 -25.56 -6.13 -59.06
CA HIS A 392 -24.57 -6.37 -60.14
C HIS A 392 -23.45 -5.34 -60.48
N THR A 393 -22.22 -5.73 -60.10
CA THR A 393 -21.02 -5.95 -60.96
C THR A 393 -19.87 -4.91 -61.02
N LYS A 394 -18.69 -5.40 -60.57
CA LYS A 394 -17.27 -5.28 -61.01
C LYS A 394 -16.79 -4.09 -61.85
N ASP A 395 -15.67 -3.47 -61.42
CA ASP A 395 -14.34 -3.53 -62.07
C ASP A 395 -13.27 -2.86 -61.16
N GLN A 396 -12.21 -3.60 -60.77
CA GLN A 396 -10.81 -3.48 -61.22
C GLN A 396 -10.16 -2.09 -61.07
N ILE A 397 -9.08 -2.01 -60.27
CA ILE A 397 -7.73 -1.63 -60.74
C ILE A 397 -6.68 -2.12 -59.72
N LYS A 398 -5.65 -2.71 -60.31
CA LYS A 398 -4.39 -3.32 -59.87
C LYS A 398 -3.37 -2.24 -59.48
N VAL A 399 -2.49 -2.47 -58.49
CA VAL A 399 -1.01 -2.31 -58.62
C VAL A 399 -0.34 -3.06 -57.44
N GLN A 400 0.48 -4.05 -57.81
CA GLN A 400 1.52 -4.70 -57.01
C GLN A 400 2.79 -3.84 -57.00
N ILE A 401 3.55 -3.82 -55.90
CA ILE A 401 5.02 -4.00 -55.98
C ILE A 401 5.47 -4.87 -54.80
N GLU A 402 6.28 -5.85 -55.18
CA GLU A 402 6.85 -6.99 -54.48
C GLU A 402 8.34 -6.71 -54.25
N VAL A 403 8.92 -7.11 -53.11
CA VAL A 403 10.35 -7.46 -53.04
C VAL A 403 10.54 -8.62 -52.06
N GLN A 404 11.25 -9.62 -52.58
CA GLN A 404 11.52 -10.96 -52.08
C GLN A 404 12.57 -11.03 -50.97
N THR A 405 12.37 -12.06 -50.15
CA THR A 405 13.33 -12.81 -49.34
C THR A 405 14.24 -13.66 -50.23
N ASP A 406 15.52 -13.86 -49.86
CA ASP A 406 16.19 -15.16 -50.04
C ASP A 406 17.51 -15.29 -49.24
N GLN A 407 17.77 -16.49 -48.74
CA GLN A 407 19.02 -16.97 -48.13
C GLN A 407 19.91 -17.73 -49.16
N PRO A 408 20.90 -18.59 -48.81
CA PRO A 408 22.34 -18.29 -48.59
C PRO A 408 23.30 -19.20 -49.43
N LYS A 409 24.62 -19.22 -49.04
CA LYS A 409 25.78 -20.12 -49.38
C LYS A 409 26.71 -19.68 -50.54
N PRO A 410 28.00 -20.16 -50.65
CA PRO A 410 28.60 -21.38 -50.07
C PRO A 410 30.01 -21.28 -49.42
N LEU A 411 30.43 -22.44 -48.89
CA LEU A 411 31.69 -22.84 -48.25
C LEU A 411 32.80 -23.16 -49.29
N ASN A 412 34.08 -22.92 -48.98
CA ASN A 412 35.19 -23.59 -49.69
C ASN A 412 36.31 -24.05 -48.72
N HIS A 413 36.89 -25.21 -49.02
CA HIS A 413 37.93 -25.92 -48.25
C HIS A 413 39.34 -25.58 -48.75
N GLN A 414 40.35 -25.59 -47.86
CA GLN A 414 41.70 -26.11 -48.14
C GLN A 414 42.47 -26.42 -46.83
N LYS A 415 43.49 -27.27 -46.95
CA LYS A 415 43.94 -28.33 -46.02
C LYS A 415 45.37 -28.03 -45.44
N PRO A 416 46.09 -28.97 -44.78
CA PRO A 416 46.59 -28.87 -43.41
C PRO A 416 48.12 -28.61 -43.28
N GLN A 417 48.60 -27.95 -42.21
CA GLN A 417 49.94 -28.21 -41.65
C GLN A 417 50.22 -27.50 -40.32
N ASP A 418 51.05 -28.18 -39.53
CA ASP A 418 51.85 -27.76 -38.39
C ASP A 418 51.19 -27.63 -37.00
N GLN A 419 51.41 -28.66 -36.19
CA GLN A 419 51.41 -28.58 -34.73
C GLN A 419 52.54 -27.63 -34.28
N PRO A 420 52.26 -26.57 -33.50
CA PRO A 420 53.30 -25.88 -32.75
C PRO A 420 53.39 -26.47 -31.34
N LYS A 421 54.63 -26.69 -30.91
CA LYS A 421 55.14 -26.79 -29.52
C LYS A 421 54.30 -26.01 -28.49
N PRO A 422 54.29 -26.42 -27.20
CA PRO A 422 53.55 -25.72 -26.16
C PRO A 422 54.00 -24.27 -26.09
N SER A 423 53.08 -23.34 -26.37
CA SER A 423 53.35 -21.91 -26.21
C SER A 423 53.49 -21.62 -24.71
N ALA A 424 54.62 -21.04 -24.32
CA ALA A 424 54.76 -20.47 -22.99
C ALA A 424 53.65 -19.42 -22.80
N GLN A 425 52.73 -19.65 -21.86
CA GLN A 425 51.65 -18.71 -21.63
C GLN A 425 52.19 -17.49 -20.89
N THR A 426 52.21 -16.36 -21.58
CA THR A 426 52.70 -15.10 -21.02
C THR A 426 51.59 -14.40 -20.24
N ALA A 427 51.96 -13.80 -19.10
CA ALA A 427 51.02 -13.13 -18.20
C ALA A 427 51.43 -11.67 -17.90
N LEU A 428 50.41 -10.82 -17.77
CA LEU A 428 50.51 -9.45 -17.26
C LEU A 428 49.94 -9.40 -15.84
N ILE A 429 50.69 -8.84 -14.88
CA ILE A 429 50.21 -8.60 -13.52
C ILE A 429 49.64 -7.18 -13.38
N LEU A 430 48.47 -7.07 -12.78
CA LEU A 430 47.88 -5.85 -12.26
C LEU A 430 47.84 -5.95 -10.74
N ALA A 431 48.53 -5.06 -10.03
CA ALA A 431 48.56 -5.04 -8.57
C ALA A 431 48.39 -3.62 -8.05
N SER A 432 47.86 -3.48 -6.83
CA SER A 432 47.73 -2.15 -6.22
C SER A 432 49.10 -1.47 -6.11
N LYS A 433 49.21 -0.23 -6.61
CA LYS A 433 50.45 0.57 -6.53
C LYS A 433 50.84 0.88 -5.08
N THR A 434 49.89 0.90 -4.16
CA THR A 434 50.10 1.29 -2.77
C THR A 434 50.16 0.11 -1.80
N ALA A 435 49.53 -1.03 -2.14
CA ALA A 435 49.47 -2.17 -1.24
C ALA A 435 50.60 -3.19 -1.47
N TYR A 436 51.08 -3.35 -2.70
CA TYR A 436 52.15 -4.31 -3.02
C TYR A 436 53.48 -3.60 -3.23
N THR A 437 54.49 -3.98 -2.45
CA THR A 437 55.89 -3.58 -2.66
C THR A 437 56.51 -4.40 -3.78
N ASP A 438 57.58 -3.91 -4.40
CA ASP A 438 58.28 -4.62 -5.48
C ASP A 438 58.73 -6.03 -5.03
N ALA A 439 59.21 -6.15 -3.79
CA ALA A 439 59.59 -7.45 -3.20
C ALA A 439 58.41 -8.41 -3.03
N ALA A 440 57.22 -7.91 -2.70
CA ALA A 440 56.01 -8.74 -2.62
C ALA A 440 55.55 -9.19 -4.03
N ILE A 441 55.67 -8.32 -5.04
CA ILE A 441 55.36 -8.65 -6.43
C ILE A 441 56.32 -9.73 -6.96
N GLU A 442 57.61 -9.67 -6.63
CA GLU A 442 58.59 -10.70 -7.01
C GLU A 442 58.22 -12.07 -6.45
N LYS A 443 57.82 -12.15 -5.17
CA LYS A 443 57.30 -13.40 -4.56
C LYS A 443 56.08 -13.91 -5.33
N VAL A 444 55.16 -13.03 -5.67
CA VAL A 444 53.95 -13.38 -6.44
C VAL A 444 54.31 -13.90 -7.83
N ILE A 445 55.26 -13.28 -8.53
CA ILE A 445 55.73 -13.71 -9.84
C ILE A 445 56.35 -15.11 -9.78
N GLN A 446 57.21 -15.36 -8.80
CA GLN A 446 57.86 -16.66 -8.62
C GLN A 446 56.81 -17.77 -8.46
N GLN A 447 55.77 -17.51 -7.67
CA GLN A 447 54.72 -18.48 -7.43
C GLN A 447 53.79 -18.68 -8.63
N ILE A 448 53.44 -17.62 -9.36
CA ILE A 448 52.67 -17.73 -10.60
C ILE A 448 53.41 -18.65 -11.59
N LYS A 449 54.74 -18.53 -11.67
CA LYS A 449 55.55 -19.40 -12.53
C LYS A 449 55.56 -20.86 -12.05
N GLU A 450 55.65 -21.09 -10.75
CA GLU A 450 55.74 -22.43 -10.16
C GLU A 450 54.41 -23.19 -10.18
N TYR A 451 53.29 -22.52 -9.89
CA TYR A 451 51.99 -23.18 -9.71
C TYR A 451 51.01 -22.98 -10.86
N LEU A 452 51.07 -21.83 -11.56
CA LEU A 452 50.21 -21.53 -12.69
C LEU A 452 50.93 -21.72 -14.04
N PHE A 453 52.25 -21.95 -14.03
CA PHE A 453 53.08 -22.14 -15.21
C PHE A 453 53.00 -21.00 -16.23
N PHE A 454 52.76 -19.77 -15.75
CA PHE A 454 52.75 -18.59 -16.59
C PHE A 454 54.05 -17.81 -16.45
N ASP A 455 54.59 -17.37 -17.59
CA ASP A 455 55.75 -16.48 -17.62
C ASP A 455 55.28 -15.03 -17.53
N VAL A 456 55.55 -14.38 -16.40
CA VAL A 456 55.16 -13.00 -16.17
C VAL A 456 56.16 -12.07 -16.85
N ASN A 457 55.70 -11.33 -17.87
CA ASN A 457 56.56 -10.45 -18.65
C ASN A 457 56.53 -9.00 -18.16
N LYS A 458 55.44 -8.59 -17.51
CA LYS A 458 55.21 -7.22 -17.04
C LYS A 458 54.34 -7.19 -15.79
N SER A 459 54.59 -6.22 -14.93
CA SER A 459 53.73 -5.83 -13.81
C SER A 459 53.35 -4.35 -13.94
N ILE A 460 52.09 -4.02 -13.68
CA ILE A 460 51.57 -2.65 -13.71
C ILE A 460 50.86 -2.35 -12.39
N GLY A 461 51.25 -1.25 -11.76
CA GLY A 461 50.58 -0.71 -10.59
C GLY A 461 49.27 -0.01 -10.96
N ILE A 462 48.17 -0.38 -10.31
CA ILE A 462 46.82 0.17 -10.52
C ILE A 462 46.26 0.84 -9.26
N GLN A 463 45.26 1.70 -9.44
CA GLN A 463 44.54 2.39 -8.36
C GLN A 463 43.09 1.93 -8.21
N PHE A 464 42.65 0.96 -9.02
CA PHE A 464 41.27 0.46 -9.09
C PHE A 464 40.26 1.53 -9.55
N ASP A 465 40.72 2.44 -10.41
CA ASP A 465 39.89 3.43 -11.09
C ASP A 465 40.15 3.35 -12.59
N PHE A 466 39.15 2.90 -13.34
CA PHE A 466 39.24 2.65 -14.77
C PHE A 466 39.61 3.90 -15.59
N ASN A 467 39.21 5.09 -15.13
CA ASN A 467 39.51 6.34 -15.84
C ASN A 467 40.93 6.83 -15.57
N THR A 468 41.50 6.46 -14.42
CA THR A 468 42.85 6.86 -14.01
C THR A 468 43.89 5.84 -14.48
N ASP A 469 43.54 4.55 -14.47
CA ASP A 469 44.38 3.41 -14.85
C ASP A 469 44.48 3.20 -16.39
N THR A 470 44.50 4.28 -17.17
CA THR A 470 44.48 4.25 -18.65
C THR A 470 45.61 3.42 -19.27
N GLN A 471 46.81 3.44 -18.68
CA GLN A 471 47.96 2.65 -19.11
C GLN A 471 47.70 1.15 -18.93
N ALA A 472 47.13 0.75 -17.79
CA ALA A 472 46.78 -0.65 -17.53
C ALA A 472 45.69 -1.12 -18.50
N VAL A 473 44.64 -0.31 -18.71
CA VAL A 473 43.56 -0.63 -19.65
C VAL A 473 44.08 -0.77 -21.08
N HIS A 474 44.99 0.10 -21.52
CA HIS A 474 45.61 0.00 -22.84
C HIS A 474 46.41 -1.29 -23.00
N GLN A 475 47.27 -1.63 -22.04
CA GLN A 475 48.09 -2.85 -22.09
C GLN A 475 47.24 -4.12 -22.05
N VAL A 476 46.16 -4.12 -21.26
CA VAL A 476 45.21 -5.24 -21.22
C VAL A 476 44.48 -5.43 -22.56
N LYS A 477 44.19 -4.33 -23.28
CA LYS A 477 43.54 -4.32 -24.61
C LYS A 477 44.47 -4.78 -25.73
N THR A 478 45.67 -4.21 -25.81
CA THR A 478 46.56 -4.31 -26.98
C THR A 478 47.79 -5.17 -26.74
N GLY A 479 48.03 -5.59 -25.50
CA GLY A 479 49.21 -6.38 -25.14
C GLY A 479 49.17 -7.77 -25.76
N ASP A 480 50.35 -8.32 -26.05
CA ASP A 480 50.51 -9.66 -26.60
C ASP A 480 50.40 -10.77 -25.53
N GLU A 481 50.21 -10.40 -24.26
CA GLU A 481 50.12 -11.34 -23.15
C GLU A 481 48.78 -12.11 -23.18
N ASN A 482 48.85 -13.44 -23.06
CA ASN A 482 47.69 -14.33 -23.17
C ASN A 482 46.81 -14.33 -21.90
N GLN A 483 47.41 -14.04 -20.74
CA GLN A 483 46.74 -14.05 -19.45
C GLN A 483 46.91 -12.70 -18.75
N VAL A 484 45.87 -12.26 -18.02
CA VAL A 484 45.96 -11.08 -17.14
C VAL A 484 45.63 -11.53 -15.72
N ILE A 485 46.51 -11.21 -14.77
CA ILE A 485 46.35 -11.55 -13.36
C ILE A 485 46.17 -10.26 -12.56
N LEU A 486 45.02 -10.10 -11.93
CA LEU A 486 44.75 -9.09 -10.93
C LEU A 486 45.05 -9.66 -9.54
N VAL A 487 46.05 -9.09 -8.87
CA VAL A 487 46.47 -9.49 -7.52
C VAL A 487 45.77 -8.58 -6.51
N HIS A 488 45.15 -9.18 -5.49
CA HIS A 488 44.40 -8.44 -4.47
C HIS A 488 44.42 -9.14 -3.12
N GLU A 489 44.27 -8.38 -2.04
CA GLU A 489 44.29 -8.93 -0.69
C GLU A 489 42.93 -9.54 -0.34
N VAL A 490 42.93 -10.74 0.23
CA VAL A 490 41.72 -11.53 0.52
C VAL A 490 40.85 -10.87 1.59
N TRP A 491 41.46 -10.21 2.59
CA TRP A 491 40.76 -9.58 3.71
C TRP A 491 39.94 -8.36 3.28
N GLN A 492 40.30 -7.71 2.18
CA GLN A 492 39.56 -6.58 1.63
C GLN A 492 38.27 -7.10 0.96
N PRO A 493 37.08 -6.67 1.40
CA PRO A 493 35.84 -7.24 0.89
C PRO A 493 35.59 -6.86 -0.57
N PRO A 494 34.94 -7.73 -1.37
CA PRO A 494 34.60 -7.46 -2.77
C PRO A 494 33.45 -6.44 -2.87
N ILE A 495 33.75 -5.16 -2.59
CA ILE A 495 32.78 -4.07 -2.66
C ILE A 495 32.37 -3.79 -4.10
N ARG A 496 31.18 -3.18 -4.26
CA ARG A 496 30.57 -2.93 -5.58
C ARG A 496 31.48 -2.16 -6.54
N GLY A 497 32.24 -1.18 -6.06
CA GLY A 497 33.17 -0.41 -6.89
C GLY A 497 34.29 -1.28 -7.48
N LEU A 498 34.87 -2.16 -6.67
CA LEU A 498 35.94 -3.06 -7.08
C LEU A 498 35.45 -4.11 -8.07
N LEU A 499 34.28 -4.72 -7.81
CA LEU A 499 33.66 -5.67 -8.75
C LEU A 499 33.30 -5.00 -10.09
N TYR A 500 32.85 -3.74 -10.04
CA TYR A 500 32.58 -2.97 -11.25
C TYR A 500 33.86 -2.69 -12.04
N TYR A 501 34.96 -2.31 -11.38
CA TYR A 501 36.27 -2.16 -12.00
C TYR A 501 36.73 -3.46 -12.68
N ILE A 502 36.62 -4.60 -11.98
CA ILE A 502 36.95 -5.93 -12.52
C ILE A 502 36.15 -6.23 -13.79
N GLN A 503 34.85 -5.94 -13.79
CA GLN A 503 34.01 -6.12 -14.99
C GLN A 503 34.45 -5.20 -16.12
N GLN A 504 34.78 -3.94 -15.85
CA GLN A 504 35.27 -3.00 -16.87
C GLN A 504 36.60 -3.45 -17.49
N ILE A 505 37.53 -3.96 -16.67
CA ILE A 505 38.78 -4.57 -17.16
C ILE A 505 38.47 -5.79 -18.03
N ARG A 506 37.60 -6.69 -17.57
CA ARG A 506 37.21 -7.88 -18.35
C ARG A 506 36.53 -7.52 -19.68
N SER A 507 35.67 -6.50 -19.70
CA SER A 507 35.01 -6.01 -20.93
C SER A 507 35.96 -5.31 -21.88
N ALA A 508 37.06 -4.73 -21.37
CA ALA A 508 38.13 -4.18 -22.19
C ALA A 508 39.02 -5.28 -22.82
N MET A 509 39.06 -6.48 -22.24
CA MET A 509 39.88 -7.59 -22.75
C MET A 509 39.28 -8.26 -23.98
N PRO A 510 40.11 -8.69 -24.95
CA PRO A 510 39.69 -9.61 -26.01
C PRO A 510 39.02 -10.88 -25.44
N GLU A 511 38.07 -11.46 -26.18
CA GLU A 511 37.28 -12.61 -25.71
C GLU A 511 38.13 -13.87 -25.45
N ASN A 512 39.25 -14.02 -26.15
CA ASN A 512 40.18 -15.14 -26.01
C ASN A 512 41.13 -15.05 -24.80
N LYS A 513 41.08 -13.97 -24.02
CA LYS A 513 41.88 -13.79 -22.81
C LYS A 513 41.07 -14.04 -21.54
N THR A 514 41.72 -14.63 -20.54
CA THR A 514 41.13 -14.88 -19.23
C THR A 514 41.68 -13.89 -18.21
N LEU A 515 40.79 -13.32 -17.39
CA LEU A 515 41.15 -12.50 -16.23
C LEU A 515 41.22 -13.39 -15.00
N TRP A 516 42.39 -13.50 -14.41
CA TRP A 516 42.61 -14.23 -13.16
C TRP A 516 42.62 -13.25 -12.00
N ILE A 517 41.86 -13.53 -10.95
CA ILE A 517 41.91 -12.83 -9.68
C ILE A 517 42.69 -13.72 -8.72
N LEU A 518 43.89 -13.29 -8.33
CA LEU A 518 44.76 -14.00 -7.41
C LEU A 518 44.70 -13.31 -6.04
N LEU A 519 44.11 -14.00 -5.07
CA LEU A 519 43.93 -13.46 -3.72
C LEU A 519 45.09 -13.86 -2.80
N THR A 520 45.77 -12.86 -2.21
CA THR A 520 46.87 -13.03 -1.24
C THR A 520 46.42 -12.66 0.17
N GLN A 521 47.15 -13.08 1.21
CA GLN A 521 47.03 -12.47 2.53
C GLN A 521 47.55 -11.02 2.54
N ASP A 522 47.39 -10.36 3.69
CA ASP A 522 47.89 -9.02 3.98
C ASP A 522 49.38 -8.89 3.63
N THR A 523 49.72 -7.89 2.82
CA THR A 523 51.11 -7.64 2.39
C THR A 523 52.05 -7.22 3.53
N GLY A 524 51.50 -6.88 4.70
CA GLY A 524 52.25 -6.67 5.94
C GLY A 524 52.75 -7.95 6.62
N GLN A 525 52.32 -9.14 6.18
CA GLN A 525 52.76 -10.42 6.72
C GLN A 525 53.89 -11.03 5.88
N GLU A 526 54.79 -11.81 6.52
CA GLU A 526 55.87 -12.49 5.79
C GLU A 526 55.35 -13.55 4.81
N ASN A 527 54.21 -14.16 5.15
CA ASN A 527 53.53 -15.18 4.37
C ASN A 527 52.29 -14.63 3.68
N LEU A 528 52.23 -14.77 2.35
CA LEU A 528 51.12 -14.29 1.52
C LEU A 528 50.08 -15.39 1.22
N CYS A 529 50.31 -16.63 1.67
CA CYS A 529 49.45 -17.77 1.41
C CYS A 529 48.08 -17.65 2.10
N VAL A 530 47.01 -17.98 1.39
CA VAL A 530 45.63 -17.95 1.88
C VAL A 530 45.18 -19.36 2.22
N ASP A 531 44.79 -19.58 3.48
CA ASP A 531 44.33 -20.86 4.00
C ASP A 531 43.12 -21.42 3.19
N ASP A 532 43.03 -22.73 3.08
CA ASP A 532 41.91 -23.42 2.45
C ASP A 532 40.56 -23.13 3.12
N THR A 533 40.57 -22.83 4.41
CA THR A 533 39.40 -22.53 5.26
C THR A 533 39.10 -21.04 5.44
N ASP A 534 39.79 -20.15 4.71
CA ASP A 534 39.61 -18.71 4.84
C ASP A 534 38.18 -18.25 4.43
N ILE A 535 37.47 -17.64 5.38
CA ILE A 535 36.08 -17.17 5.21
C ILE A 535 35.99 -16.05 4.17
N ASN A 536 36.99 -15.17 4.11
CA ASN A 536 37.00 -14.05 3.17
C ASN A 536 37.15 -14.55 1.73
N PHE A 537 37.92 -15.61 1.51
CA PHE A 537 38.02 -16.26 0.20
C PHE A 537 36.65 -16.81 -0.28
N GLU A 538 35.87 -17.42 0.61
CA GLU A 538 34.53 -17.90 0.25
C GLU A 538 33.55 -16.75 -0.07
N ILE A 539 33.67 -15.60 0.61
CA ILE A 539 32.92 -14.39 0.27
C ILE A 539 33.29 -13.90 -1.14
N TRP A 540 34.59 -13.85 -1.45
CA TRP A 540 35.09 -13.49 -2.78
C TRP A 540 34.59 -14.44 -3.87
N LYS A 541 34.61 -15.74 -3.62
CA LYS A 541 34.12 -16.77 -4.54
C LYS A 541 32.63 -16.59 -4.85
N GLN A 542 31.81 -16.34 -3.83
CA GLN A 542 30.38 -16.04 -4.04
C GLN A 542 30.16 -14.73 -4.82
N ALA A 543 30.96 -13.70 -4.54
CA ALA A 543 30.85 -12.41 -5.23
C ALA A 543 31.23 -12.51 -6.71
N VAL A 544 32.33 -13.19 -7.04
CA VAL A 544 32.77 -13.40 -8.43
C VAL A 544 31.80 -14.31 -9.17
N PHE A 545 31.26 -15.35 -8.52
CA PHE A 545 30.24 -16.22 -9.14
C PHE A 545 28.99 -15.44 -9.58
N LYS A 546 28.55 -14.45 -8.79
CA LYS A 546 27.42 -13.57 -9.12
C LYS A 546 27.67 -12.63 -10.31
N LEU A 547 28.92 -12.49 -10.77
CA LEU A 547 29.21 -11.69 -11.96
C LEU A 547 28.83 -12.43 -13.25
N GLU A 548 28.57 -13.74 -13.19
CA GLU A 548 28.14 -14.59 -14.31
C GLU A 548 29.04 -14.47 -15.57
N ASN A 549 30.33 -14.17 -15.36
CA ASN A 549 31.29 -13.98 -16.45
C ASN A 549 32.30 -15.16 -16.47
N PRO A 550 32.23 -16.06 -17.46
CA PRO A 550 33.09 -17.24 -17.52
C PRO A 550 34.56 -16.92 -17.84
N GLY A 551 34.85 -15.70 -18.28
CA GLY A 551 36.22 -15.25 -18.53
C GLY A 551 36.92 -14.69 -17.30
N ILE A 552 36.32 -14.80 -16.11
CA ILE A 552 36.92 -14.41 -14.83
C ILE A 552 37.14 -15.66 -13.98
N VAL A 553 38.38 -15.89 -13.56
CA VAL A 553 38.77 -17.05 -12.74
C VAL A 553 39.34 -16.56 -11.42
N LEU A 554 38.84 -17.10 -10.30
CA LEU A 554 39.33 -16.78 -8.97
C LEU A 554 40.29 -17.89 -8.47
N LYS A 555 41.44 -17.49 -7.95
CA LYS A 555 42.44 -18.38 -7.33
C LYS A 555 42.96 -17.80 -6.02
N ARG A 556 43.32 -18.70 -5.12
CA ARG A 556 44.04 -18.37 -3.88
C ARG A 556 45.54 -18.42 -4.13
N PHE A 557 46.28 -17.57 -3.45
CA PHE A 557 47.73 -17.69 -3.31
C PHE A 557 48.03 -18.85 -2.34
N MET A 558 48.81 -19.84 -2.77
CA MET A 558 49.05 -21.10 -2.04
C MET A 558 50.38 -21.17 -1.31
#